data_AF-A0A951DFI4-F1
#
_entry.id   AF-A0A951DFI4-F1
#
_cell.length_a   1.000
_cell.length_b   1.000
_cell.length_c   1.000
_cell.angle_alpha   90.00
_cell.angle_beta   90.00
_cell.angle_gamma   90.00
#
_symmetry.space_group_name_H-M   'P 1'
#
loop_
_entity.id
_entity.type
_entity.pdbx_description
1 polymer ?
#
loop_
_entity_poly.entity_id
_entity_poly.type
_entity_poly.pdbx_seq_one_letter_code
_entity_poly.pdbx_strand_id
1 'polypeptide(L)'
;YEEVERQVKQRGGLVNKPAIERSLQLGISEEVTKLEMNMNWLATVATVSPFIGLFGTVWGIIDAFQGLGNAGSASLRAVAPGISEALITTAVGLAAAIPAAIFYNLYGTRIKEIGTRLEDFAIEFQNLAERDFGG
;
A
#
# COMPACT_ATOMS: atom_id res chain seq x y z
N TYR A 1 -35.07 -38.19 35.60
CA TYR A 1 -34.63 -36.78 35.58
C TYR A 1 -33.11 -36.63 35.48
N GLU A 2 -32.31 -37.55 36.02
CA GLU A 2 -30.83 -37.53 35.93
C GLU A 2 -30.25 -37.78 34.51
N GLU A 3 -30.97 -38.47 33.62
CA GLU A 3 -30.49 -38.73 32.24
C GLU A 3 -30.58 -37.49 31.33
N VAL A 4 -31.48 -36.56 31.63
CA VAL A 4 -31.64 -35.31 30.88
C VAL A 4 -30.56 -34.29 31.27
N GLU A 5 -30.15 -34.27 32.53
CA GLU A 5 -29.00 -33.46 33.00
C GLU A 5 -27.68 -33.89 32.36
N ARG A 6 -27.48 -35.19 32.08
CA ARG A 6 -26.27 -35.69 31.40
C ARG A 6 -26.18 -35.25 29.93
N GLN A 7 -27.30 -35.15 29.21
CA GLN A 7 -27.29 -34.68 27.82
C GLN A 7 -27.15 -33.15 27.71
N VAL A 8 -27.63 -32.39 28.69
CA VAL A 8 -27.41 -30.94 28.76
C VAL A 8 -25.95 -30.63 29.11
N LYS A 9 -25.30 -31.44 29.95
CA LYS A 9 -23.85 -31.32 30.28
C LYS A 9 -22.91 -31.65 29.10
N GLN A 10 -23.40 -32.34 28.07
CA GLN A 10 -22.62 -32.69 26.87
C GLN A 10 -22.76 -31.65 25.74
N ARG A 11 -23.66 -30.67 25.87
CA ARG A 11 -23.86 -29.61 24.86
C ARG A 11 -23.05 -28.32 25.12
N GLY A 12 -22.27 -28.27 26.20
CA GLY A 12 -21.67 -27.02 26.67
C GLY A 12 -20.23 -26.73 26.25
N GLY A 13 -19.46 -27.70 25.74
CA GLY A 13 -18.00 -27.53 25.72
C GLY A 13 -17.33 -27.92 24.42
N LEU A 14 -17.61 -27.24 23.31
CA LEU A 14 -16.78 -27.33 22.11
C LEU A 14 -16.71 -25.98 21.39
N VAL A 15 -16.30 -24.93 22.11
CA VAL A 15 -15.56 -23.85 21.46
C VAL A 15 -14.24 -24.48 21.03
N ASN A 16 -14.15 -24.91 19.76
CA ASN A 16 -12.90 -25.37 19.18
C ASN A 16 -11.98 -24.15 19.08
N LYS A 17 -11.31 -23.81 20.20
CA LYS A 17 -10.43 -22.65 20.36
C LYS A 17 -9.39 -22.57 19.22
N PRO A 18 -8.74 -23.67 18.81
CA PRO A 18 -7.88 -23.65 17.62
C PRO A 18 -8.59 -23.26 16.32
N ALA A 19 -9.84 -23.67 16.12
CA ALA A 19 -10.61 -23.29 14.94
C ALA A 19 -10.97 -21.80 14.95
N ILE A 20 -11.38 -21.25 16.10
CA ILE A 20 -11.68 -19.81 16.24
C ILE A 20 -10.42 -18.96 16.07
N GLU A 21 -9.31 -19.36 16.69
CA GLU A 21 -8.01 -18.71 16.52
C GLU A 21 -7.64 -18.62 15.05
N ARG A 22 -7.72 -19.75 14.34
CA ARG A 22 -7.40 -19.82 12.92
C ARG A 22 -8.34 -18.96 12.08
N SER A 23 -9.65 -18.98 12.36
CA SER A 23 -10.62 -18.15 11.65
C SER A 23 -10.38 -16.66 11.87
N LEU A 24 -10.04 -16.23 13.09
CA LEU A 24 -9.67 -14.85 13.40
C LEU A 24 -8.39 -14.44 12.68
N GLN A 25 -7.33 -15.25 12.76
CA GLN A 25 -6.06 -14.96 12.06
C GLN A 25 -6.24 -14.86 10.54
N LEU A 26 -7.05 -15.74 9.95
CA LEU A 26 -7.40 -15.68 8.53
C LEU A 26 -8.15 -14.38 8.20
N GLY A 27 -9.15 -14.01 9.01
CA GLY A 27 -9.90 -12.77 8.82
C GLY A 27 -9.03 -11.52 8.93
N ILE A 28 -8.15 -11.46 9.93
CA ILE A 28 -7.19 -10.36 10.10
C ILE A 28 -6.28 -10.26 8.87
N SER A 29 -5.73 -11.39 8.44
CA SER A 29 -4.82 -11.43 7.27
C SER A 29 -5.53 -10.97 6.00
N GLU A 30 -6.78 -11.37 5.79
CA GLU A 30 -7.58 -10.96 4.63
C GLU A 30 -7.85 -9.44 4.65
N GLU A 31 -8.24 -8.89 5.81
CA GLU A 31 -8.50 -7.46 5.95
C GLU A 31 -7.24 -6.60 5.80
N VAL A 32 -6.12 -7.02 6.38
CA VAL A 32 -4.81 -6.35 6.17
C VAL A 32 -4.44 -6.38 4.69
N THR A 33 -4.58 -7.54 4.03
CA THR A 33 -4.30 -7.67 2.59
C THR A 33 -5.16 -6.73 1.75
N LYS A 34 -6.46 -6.57 2.08
CA LYS A 34 -7.37 -5.64 1.39
C LYS A 34 -6.90 -4.19 1.54
N LEU A 35 -6.43 -3.81 2.73
CA LEU A 35 -5.92 -2.47 2.99
C LEU A 35 -4.61 -2.19 2.22
N GLU A 36 -3.73 -3.20 2.12
CA GLU A 36 -2.44 -3.10 1.41
C GLU A 36 -2.59 -3.04 -0.11
N MET A 37 -3.72 -3.49 -0.68
CA MET A 37 -3.92 -3.60 -2.13
C MET A 37 -3.58 -2.30 -2.89
N ASN A 38 -3.95 -1.14 -2.34
CA ASN A 38 -3.69 0.16 -2.96
C ASN A 38 -2.28 0.72 -2.67
N MET A 39 -1.56 0.17 -1.69
CA MET A 39 -0.19 0.61 -1.38
C MET A 39 0.78 0.27 -2.51
N ASN A 40 0.57 -0.84 -3.21
CA ASN A 40 1.39 -1.23 -4.36
C ASN A 40 1.40 -0.16 -5.45
N TRP A 41 0.24 0.45 -5.72
CA TRP A 41 0.14 1.54 -6.69
C TRP A 41 0.93 2.77 -6.24
N LEU A 42 0.81 3.17 -4.96
CA LEU A 42 1.58 4.29 -4.41
C LEU A 42 3.10 4.03 -4.49
N ALA A 43 3.55 2.81 -4.18
CA ALA A 43 4.95 2.41 -4.30
C ALA A 43 5.44 2.50 -5.75
N THR A 44 4.65 2.00 -6.71
CA THR A 44 4.97 2.09 -8.13
C THR A 44 5.05 3.54 -8.60
N VAL A 45 4.08 4.38 -8.26
CA VAL A 45 4.09 5.80 -8.66
C VAL A 45 5.27 6.53 -8.03
N ALA A 46 5.56 6.30 -6.75
CA ALA A 46 6.70 6.90 -6.06
C ALA A 46 8.05 6.54 -6.69
N THR A 47 8.20 5.31 -7.18
CA THR A 47 9.46 4.80 -7.73
C THR A 47 9.60 5.07 -9.22
N VAL A 48 8.53 4.97 -10.01
CA VAL A 48 8.59 5.03 -11.48
C VAL A 48 8.45 6.45 -12.02
N SER A 49 7.65 7.31 -11.39
CA SER A 49 7.38 8.67 -11.90
C SER A 49 8.63 9.55 -12.11
N PRO A 50 9.68 9.50 -11.25
CA PRO A 50 10.92 10.24 -11.49
C PRO A 50 11.62 9.80 -12.79
N PHE A 51 11.59 8.50 -13.09
CA PHE A 51 12.20 7.98 -14.32
C PHE A 51 11.42 8.38 -15.56
N ILE A 52 10.09 8.47 -15.48
CA ILE A 52 9.26 9.02 -16.57
C ILE A 52 9.64 10.50 -16.83
N GLY A 53 9.81 11.30 -15.77
CA GLY A 53 10.25 12.70 -15.90
C GLY A 53 11.65 12.83 -16.50
N LEU A 54 12.60 12.00 -16.05
CA LEU A 54 13.95 11.94 -16.59
C LEU A 54 13.95 11.53 -18.07
N PHE A 55 13.16 10.53 -18.44
CA PHE A 55 12.99 10.13 -19.83
C PHE A 55 12.50 11.31 -20.69
N GLY A 56 11.52 12.07 -20.19
CA GLY A 56 11.04 13.29 -20.84
C GLY A 56 12.14 14.35 -21.03
N THR A 57 13.02 14.56 -20.03
CA THR A 57 14.16 15.47 -20.21
C THR A 57 15.10 15.01 -21.31
N VAL A 58 15.44 13.72 -21.34
CA VAL A 58 16.35 13.16 -22.34
C VAL A 58 15.77 13.33 -23.75
N TRP A 59 14.48 13.04 -23.91
CA TRP A 59 13.79 13.22 -25.18
C TRP A 59 13.80 14.69 -25.64
N GLY A 60 13.41 15.63 -24.77
CA GLY A 60 13.35 17.05 -25.12
C GLY A 60 14.74 17.64 -25.43
N ILE A 61 15.78 17.17 -24.76
CA ILE A 61 17.16 17.56 -25.07
C ILE A 61 17.56 17.04 -26.46
N ILE A 62 17.25 15.77 -26.80
CA ILE A 62 17.54 15.21 -28.12
C ILE A 62 16.85 16.03 -29.22
N ASP A 63 15.58 16.37 -29.05
CA ASP A 63 14.80 17.16 -30.01
C ASP A 63 15.39 18.57 -30.21
N ALA A 64 15.75 19.25 -29.11
CA ALA A 64 16.39 20.56 -29.16
C ALA A 64 17.72 20.53 -29.94
N PHE A 65 18.54 19.49 -29.76
CA PHE A 65 19.80 19.34 -30.49
C PHE A 65 19.60 18.94 -31.96
N GLN A 66 18.58 18.14 -32.29
CA GLN A 66 18.23 17.82 -33.68
C GLN A 66 17.78 19.08 -34.45
N GLY A 67 16.96 19.93 -33.84
CA GLY A 67 16.58 21.22 -34.41
C GLY A 67 17.77 22.13 -34.70
N LEU A 68 18.76 22.15 -33.80
CA LEU A 68 20.01 22.90 -33.98
C LEU A 68 20.84 22.36 -35.16
N GLY A 69 20.95 21.04 -35.30
CA GLY A 69 21.68 20.39 -36.40
C GLY A 69 21.08 20.70 -37.78
N ASN A 70 19.76 20.81 -37.86
CA ASN A 70 19.04 21.13 -39.11
C ASN A 70 19.13 22.62 -39.48
N ALA A 71 19.25 23.52 -38.49
CA ALA A 71 19.31 24.96 -38.70
C ALA A 71 20.67 25.46 -39.25
N GLY A 72 21.71 24.62 -39.22
CA GLY A 72 23.05 24.93 -39.77
C GLY A 72 23.82 26.04 -39.04
N SER A 73 23.23 26.69 -38.03
CA SER A 73 23.88 27.70 -37.19
C SER A 73 23.69 27.35 -35.71
N ALA A 74 24.80 27.27 -34.97
CA ALA A 74 24.78 26.94 -33.55
C ALA A 74 24.59 28.21 -32.71
N SER A 75 23.36 28.45 -32.24
CA SER A 75 23.06 29.50 -31.27
C SER A 75 22.43 28.91 -30.01
N LEU A 76 22.99 29.21 -28.84
CA LEU A 76 22.43 28.84 -27.53
C LEU A 76 20.98 29.32 -27.36
N ARG A 77 20.63 30.46 -27.97
CA ARG A 77 19.25 30.99 -27.93
C ARG A 77 18.25 30.09 -28.66
N ALA A 78 18.69 29.31 -29.64
CA ALA A 78 17.82 28.43 -30.42
C ALA A 78 17.43 27.17 -29.64
N VAL A 79 18.31 26.67 -28.75
CA VAL A 79 18.05 25.45 -27.95
C VAL A 79 17.47 25.73 -26.56
N ALA A 80 17.63 26.97 -26.05
CA ALA A 80 17.18 27.34 -24.71
C ALA A 80 15.70 27.03 -24.42
N PRO A 81 14.74 27.28 -25.34
CA PRO A 81 13.34 26.93 -25.10
C PRO A 81 13.11 25.42 -24.93
N GLY A 82 13.67 24.59 -25.83
CA GLY A 82 13.48 23.13 -25.77
C GLY A 82 14.10 22.50 -24.52
N ILE A 83 15.25 23.01 -24.06
CA ILE A 83 15.85 22.55 -22.80
C ILE A 83 14.99 22.98 -21.59
N SER A 84 14.42 24.18 -21.61
CA SER A 84 13.53 24.64 -20.54
C SER A 84 12.27 23.78 -20.45
N GLU A 85 11.66 23.43 -21.59
CA GLU A 85 10.51 22.52 -21.63
C GLU A 85 10.88 21.12 -21.13
N ALA A 86 12.04 20.61 -21.53
CA ALA A 86 12.56 19.34 -21.03
C ALA A 86 12.63 19.31 -19.49
N LEU A 87 13.10 20.39 -18.85
CA LEU A 87 13.20 20.46 -17.38
C LEU A 87 11.84 20.42 -16.67
N ILE A 88 10.78 20.94 -17.28
CA ILE A 88 9.42 20.87 -16.72
C ILE A 88 8.97 19.41 -16.59
N THR A 89 9.33 18.54 -17.53
CA THR A 89 8.97 17.12 -17.51
C THR A 89 9.52 16.40 -16.28
N THR A 90 10.76 16.71 -15.87
CA THR A 90 11.32 16.19 -14.61
C THR A 90 10.60 16.75 -13.39
N ALA A 91 10.29 18.05 -13.38
CA ALA A 91 9.55 18.67 -12.29
C ALA A 91 8.17 18.01 -12.09
N VAL A 92 7.46 17.68 -13.18
CA VAL A 92 6.19 16.95 -13.13
C VAL A 92 6.37 15.53 -12.60
N GLY A 93 7.40 14.81 -13.04
CA GLY A 93 7.70 13.46 -12.53
C GLY A 93 7.95 13.44 -11.02
N LEU A 94 8.69 14.42 -10.51
CA LEU A 94 8.92 14.59 -9.07
C LEU A 94 7.65 15.04 -8.32
N ALA A 95 6.85 15.93 -8.91
CA ALA A 95 5.59 16.38 -8.33
C ALA A 95 4.58 15.23 -8.17
N ALA A 96 4.63 14.20 -9.02
CA ALA A 96 3.85 12.97 -8.84
C ALA A 96 4.48 12.00 -7.81
N ALA A 97 5.81 11.86 -7.83
CA ALA A 97 6.53 10.91 -6.98
C ALA A 97 6.49 11.27 -5.48
N ILE A 98 6.67 12.54 -5.15
CA ILE A 98 6.81 13.02 -3.77
C ILE A 98 5.52 12.75 -2.96
N PRO A 99 4.32 13.16 -3.41
CA PRO A 99 3.09 12.84 -2.70
C PRO A 99 2.85 11.34 -2.58
N ALA A 100 3.12 10.57 -3.65
CA ALA A 100 2.96 9.11 -3.62
C ALA A 100 3.83 8.46 -2.54
N ALA A 101 5.09 8.90 -2.41
CA ALA A 101 6.00 8.42 -1.36
C ALA A 101 5.52 8.79 0.05
N ILE A 102 4.99 10.00 0.24
CA ILE A 102 4.45 10.43 1.53
C ILE A 102 3.25 9.55 1.92
N PHE A 103 2.29 9.37 1.00
CA PHE A 103 1.10 8.56 1.26
C PHE A 103 1.44 7.09 1.48
N TYR A 104 2.40 6.53 0.74
CA TYR A 104 2.87 5.16 0.95
C TYR A 104 3.35 4.95 2.40
N ASN A 105 4.18 5.87 2.93
CA ASN A 105 4.68 5.78 4.29
C ASN A 105 3.57 5.99 5.35
N LEU A 106 2.68 6.96 5.12
CA LEU A 106 1.58 7.26 6.02
C LEU A 106 0.61 6.08 6.14
N TYR A 107 0.15 5.56 5.02
CA TYR A 107 -0.79 4.43 5.01
C TYR A 107 -0.14 3.14 5.47
N GLY A 108 1.13 2.89 5.13
CA GLY A 108 1.86 1.73 5.63
C GLY A 108 1.92 1.68 7.16
N THR A 109 2.23 2.82 7.79
CA THR A 109 2.21 2.92 9.26
C THR A 109 0.81 2.67 9.81
N ARG A 110 -0.20 3.28 9.21
CA ARG A 110 -1.59 3.18 9.68
C ARG A 110 -2.18 1.78 9.51
N ILE A 111 -1.85 1.07 8.43
CA ILE A 111 -2.30 -0.31 8.19
C ILE A 111 -1.65 -1.25 9.22
N LYS A 112 -0.36 -1.06 9.50
CA LYS A 112 0.32 -1.81 10.56
C LYS A 112 -0.34 -1.60 11.93
N GLU A 113 -0.65 -0.35 12.29
CA GLU A 113 -1.36 -0.05 13.53
C GLU A 113 -2.75 -0.71 13.60
N ILE A 114 -3.49 -0.72 12.48
CA ILE A 114 -4.79 -1.40 12.39
C ILE A 114 -4.61 -2.91 12.57
N GLY A 115 -3.61 -3.52 11.90
CA GLY A 115 -3.28 -4.94 12.04
C GLY A 115 -3.04 -5.32 13.50
N THR A 116 -2.19 -4.57 14.22
CA THR A 116 -1.93 -4.80 15.64
C THR A 116 -3.21 -4.68 16.49
N ARG A 117 -4.06 -3.68 16.24
CA ARG A 117 -5.33 -3.54 16.97
C ARG A 117 -6.30 -4.70 16.73
N LEU A 118 -6.30 -5.26 15.52
CA LEU A 118 -7.11 -6.42 15.18
C LEU A 118 -6.60 -7.68 15.89
N GLU A 119 -5.28 -7.84 16.00
CA GLU A 119 -4.64 -8.92 16.77
C GLU A 119 -4.99 -8.82 18.27
N ASP A 120 -4.86 -7.62 18.86
CA ASP A 120 -5.25 -7.37 20.25
C ASP A 120 -6.72 -7.72 20.49
N PHE A 121 -7.61 -7.28 19.59
CA PHE A 121 -9.04 -7.60 19.65
C PHE A 121 -9.31 -9.10 19.56
N ALA A 122 -8.60 -9.84 18.70
CA ALA A 122 -8.76 -11.28 18.59
C ALA A 122 -8.39 -11.99 19.89
N ILE A 123 -7.32 -11.56 20.56
CA ILE A 123 -6.89 -12.09 21.87
C ILE A 123 -7.96 -11.82 22.93
N GLU A 124 -8.45 -10.58 23.03
CA GLU A 124 -9.52 -10.22 23.97
C GLU A 124 -10.80 -11.02 23.73
N PHE A 125 -11.20 -11.18 22.46
CA PHE A 125 -12.36 -11.98 22.08
C PHE A 125 -12.20 -13.45 22.47
N GLN A 126 -11.03 -14.05 22.25
CA GLN A 126 -10.76 -15.42 22.66
C GLN A 126 -10.85 -15.61 24.17
N ASN A 127 -10.30 -14.67 24.95
CA ASN A 127 -10.37 -14.71 26.41
C ASN A 127 -11.81 -14.61 26.91
N LEU A 128 -12.63 -13.74 26.30
CA LEU A 128 -14.06 -13.63 26.62
C LEU A 128 -14.83 -14.89 26.24
N ALA A 129 -14.58 -15.45 25.05
CA ALA A 129 -15.23 -16.67 24.59
C ALA A 129 -14.88 -17.87 25.48
N GLU A 130 -13.63 -17.98 25.93
CA GLU A 130 -13.20 -19.01 26.87
C GLU A 130 -13.87 -18.85 28.23
N ARG A 131 -14.03 -17.61 28.72
CA ARG A 131 -14.70 -17.35 30.00
C ARG A 131 -16.19 -17.68 29.97
N ASP A 132 -16.89 -17.30 28.90
CA ASP A 132 -18.35 -17.39 28.84
C ASP A 132 -18.87 -18.76 28.33
N PHE A 133 -18.05 -19.50 27.56
CA PHE A 133 -18.41 -20.82 27.02
C PHE A 133 -17.52 -21.98 27.52
N GLY A 134 -16.42 -21.68 28.21
CA GLY A 134 -15.52 -22.68 28.79
C GLY A 134 -15.76 -22.99 30.28
N GLY A 135 -16.77 -22.34 30.90
CA GLY A 135 -17.22 -22.55 32.29
C GLY A 135 -18.42 -23.49 32.41
#